data_AF-A0A4S4KS89-F1
#
_entry.id   AF-A0A4S4KS89-F1
#
_cell.length_a   1.000
_cell.length_b   1.000
_cell.length_c   1.000
_cell.angle_alpha   90.00
_cell.angle_beta   90.00
_cell.angle_gamma   90.00
#
_symmetry.space_group_name_H-M   'P 1'
#
loop_
_entity.id
_entity.type
_entity.pdbx_description
1 polymer ?
#
loop_
_entity_poly.entity_id
_entity_poly.type
_entity_poly.pdbx_seq_one_letter_code
_entity_poly.pdbx_strand_id
1 'polypeptide(L)'
;MIPILSSRGTSAAGNVSALVVADAAEAPDREVSRRRNRKRKRARWKNPDTQRSTPWMDSLPMTEYESNEQRLHDEIVAFVEYVRPTRQETSVRELVLAKVEEVIRRCFSNCNITVFGSMAHELYLPEE
;
A
#
# COMPACT_ATOMS: atom_id res chain seq x y z
N MET A 1 8.38 70.55 2.56
CA MET A 1 8.97 71.17 1.35
C MET A 1 8.97 70.08 0.28
N ILE A 2 7.95 69.86 -0.56
CA ILE A 2 7.21 70.70 -1.54
C ILE A 2 8.18 71.38 -2.55
N PRO A 3 7.84 71.51 -3.85
CA PRO A 3 7.62 70.50 -4.91
C PRO A 3 8.33 70.95 -6.23
N ILE A 4 8.06 70.47 -7.45
CA ILE A 4 7.15 71.05 -8.48
C ILE A 4 7.45 70.23 -9.75
N LEU A 5 6.52 69.42 -10.28
CA LEU A 5 5.47 69.77 -11.25
C LEU A 5 5.99 70.07 -12.66
N SER A 6 5.42 69.40 -13.66
CA SER A 6 4.91 69.96 -14.93
C SER A 6 4.75 68.84 -15.95
N SER A 7 3.70 68.71 -16.75
CA SER A 7 2.31 69.18 -16.71
C SER A 7 1.55 68.40 -17.79
N ARG A 8 0.22 68.28 -17.60
CA ARG A 8 -0.88 68.35 -18.60
C ARG A 8 -0.80 67.49 -19.87
N GLY A 9 -1.85 66.77 -20.27
CA GLY A 9 -3.22 66.73 -19.78
C GLY A 9 -4.14 65.90 -20.69
N THR A 10 -5.37 65.74 -20.19
CA THR A 10 -6.65 65.60 -20.91
C THR A 10 -6.89 64.42 -21.87
N SER A 11 -7.83 63.53 -21.52
CA SER A 11 -9.07 63.20 -22.26
C SER A 11 -9.62 61.88 -21.72
N ALA A 12 -10.70 61.83 -20.95
CA ALA A 12 -12.12 61.86 -21.38
C ALA A 12 -12.52 60.73 -22.34
N ALA A 13 -13.34 59.83 -21.79
CA ALA A 13 -14.55 59.21 -22.34
C ALA A 13 -14.48 58.38 -23.63
N GLY A 14 -14.94 57.13 -23.48
CA GLY A 14 -15.60 56.33 -24.52
C GLY A 14 -14.67 55.89 -25.66
N ASN A 15 -15.05 54.99 -26.55
CA ASN A 15 -16.23 54.17 -26.72
C ASN A 15 -15.87 53.23 -27.89
N VAL A 16 -16.31 51.97 -27.75
CA VAL A 16 -16.60 50.97 -28.78
C VAL A 16 -16.25 51.26 -30.24
N SER A 17 -15.56 50.26 -30.81
CA SER A 17 -15.74 49.70 -32.16
C SER A 17 -15.43 50.58 -33.37
N ALA A 18 -14.35 50.24 -34.07
CA ALA A 18 -14.36 50.21 -35.53
C ALA A 18 -13.33 49.20 -36.04
N LEU A 19 -13.88 48.08 -36.50
CA LEU A 19 -13.25 47.09 -37.36
C LEU A 19 -12.84 47.77 -38.68
N VAL A 20 -11.57 47.64 -39.08
CA VAL A 20 -11.22 47.73 -40.50
C VAL A 20 -10.29 46.57 -40.84
N VAL A 21 -10.83 45.67 -41.65
CA VAL A 21 -10.18 44.53 -42.26
C VAL A 21 -9.32 45.04 -43.41
N ALA A 22 -8.05 44.66 -43.46
CA ALA A 22 -7.30 44.61 -44.70
C ALA A 22 -6.32 43.44 -44.65
N ASP A 23 -6.59 42.51 -45.55
CA ASP A 23 -5.96 41.22 -45.83
C ASP A 23 -4.59 41.40 -46.51
N ALA A 24 -3.59 40.62 -46.10
CA ALA A 24 -2.45 40.22 -46.96
C ALA A 24 -1.60 39.13 -46.28
N ALA A 25 -1.78 37.92 -46.80
CA ALA A 25 -0.97 36.71 -46.75
C ALA A 25 0.48 36.75 -46.20
N GLU A 26 0.80 35.81 -45.29
CA GLU A 26 2.11 35.14 -45.22
C GLU A 26 1.92 33.68 -44.72
N ALA A 27 2.72 32.77 -45.28
CA ALA A 27 2.66 31.30 -45.26
C ALA A 27 2.63 30.63 -43.85
N PRO A 28 2.16 29.36 -43.75
CA PRO A 28 1.96 28.69 -42.46
C PRO A 28 3.30 28.43 -41.76
N ASP A 29 3.52 29.14 -40.66
CA ASP A 29 4.61 28.83 -39.75
C ASP A 29 4.40 27.41 -39.19
N ARG A 30 5.50 26.67 -39.19
CA ARG A 30 5.59 25.23 -38.99
C ARG A 30 4.79 24.82 -37.76
N GLU A 31 3.80 23.95 -37.96
CA GLU A 31 3.17 23.21 -36.87
C GLU A 31 4.22 22.28 -36.25
N VAL A 32 5.00 22.84 -35.33
CA VAL A 32 5.82 22.08 -34.40
C VAL A 32 4.82 21.31 -33.56
N SER A 33 4.61 20.06 -33.97
CA SER A 33 4.03 18.96 -33.24
C SER A 33 4.48 19.04 -31.77
N ARG A 34 3.78 19.84 -30.97
CA ARG A 34 3.72 19.71 -29.53
C ARG A 34 2.79 18.55 -29.30
N ARG A 35 3.30 17.35 -29.64
CA ARG A 35 2.82 16.07 -29.14
C ARG A 35 2.62 16.31 -27.66
N ARG A 36 1.35 16.45 -27.28
CA ARG A 36 0.92 16.60 -25.90
C ARG A 36 1.70 15.55 -25.14
N ASN A 37 2.52 15.99 -24.20
CA ASN A 37 3.11 15.10 -23.20
C ASN A 37 1.92 14.58 -22.39
N ARG A 38 1.19 13.63 -22.98
CA ARG A 38 0.18 12.82 -22.33
C ARG A 38 1.01 11.94 -21.43
N LYS A 39 1.44 12.52 -20.30
CA LYS A 39 2.08 11.85 -19.17
C LYS A 39 1.25 10.60 -19.02
N ARG A 40 1.78 9.47 -19.50
CA ARG A 40 1.06 8.20 -19.52
C ARG A 40 0.66 8.01 -18.08
N LYS A 41 -0.63 8.19 -17.78
CA LYS A 41 -1.22 7.83 -16.51
C LYS A 41 -0.85 6.37 -16.42
N ARG A 42 0.21 6.05 -15.66
CA ARG A 42 0.63 4.68 -15.44
C ARG A 42 -0.66 3.99 -15.06
N ALA A 43 -1.11 3.05 -15.89
CA ALA A 43 -2.33 2.32 -15.62
C ALA A 43 -2.17 1.88 -14.16
N ARG A 44 -3.09 2.32 -13.29
CA ARG A 44 -3.13 1.83 -11.92
C ARG A 44 -3.27 0.34 -12.12
N TRP A 45 -2.18 -0.41 -11.88
CA TRP A 45 -2.24 -1.85 -11.83
C TRP A 45 -3.31 -2.12 -10.79
N LYS A 46 -4.49 -2.56 -11.24
CA LYS A 46 -5.43 -3.20 -10.34
C LYS A 46 -4.68 -4.45 -9.95
N ASN A 47 -4.00 -4.40 -8.80
CA ASN A 47 -3.66 -5.64 -8.13
C ASN A 47 -5.01 -6.36 -8.00
N PRO A 48 -5.21 -7.55 -8.59
CA PRO A 48 -6.38 -8.33 -8.23
C PRO A 48 -6.32 -8.38 -6.71
N ASP A 49 -7.34 -7.83 -6.05
CA ASP A 49 -7.38 -7.72 -4.60
C ASP A 49 -7.26 -9.16 -4.05
N THR A 50 -6.03 -9.63 -3.85
CA THR A 50 -5.70 -10.49 -2.72
C THR A 50 -5.95 -9.55 -1.55
N GLN A 51 -7.22 -9.45 -1.19
CA GLN A 51 -7.68 -8.71 -0.04
C GLN A 51 -6.93 -9.36 1.12
N ARG A 52 -5.80 -8.77 1.49
CA ARG A 52 -4.97 -9.22 2.59
C ARG A 52 -5.86 -9.07 3.81
N SER A 53 -6.44 -10.19 4.24
CA SER A 53 -7.26 -10.25 5.43
C SER A 53 -6.33 -10.13 6.62
N THR A 54 -6.68 -9.27 7.56
CA THR A 54 -5.96 -9.10 8.83
C THR A 54 -6.91 -9.42 9.97
N PRO A 55 -7.33 -10.69 10.13
CA PRO A 55 -8.38 -11.07 11.07
C PRO A 55 -8.03 -10.78 12.52
N TRP A 56 -6.74 -10.76 12.88
CA TRP A 56 -6.28 -10.38 14.22
C TRP A 56 -6.52 -8.90 14.57
N MET A 57 -6.84 -8.04 13.59
CA MET A 57 -7.16 -6.63 13.88
C MET A 57 -8.46 -6.48 14.67
N ASP A 58 -9.39 -7.43 14.52
CA ASP A 58 -10.69 -7.42 15.20
C ASP A 58 -10.58 -7.75 16.70
N SER A 59 -9.44 -8.31 17.13
CA SER A 59 -9.18 -8.64 18.54
C SER A 59 -8.44 -7.53 19.30
N LEU A 60 -8.14 -6.40 18.66
CA LEU A 60 -7.46 -5.29 19.32
C LEU A 60 -8.33 -4.67 20.43
N PRO A 61 -7.75 -4.35 21.60
CA PRO A 61 -8.51 -3.87 22.76
C PRO A 61 -9.02 -2.43 22.58
N MET A 62 -8.38 -1.64 21.71
CA MET A 62 -8.71 -0.24 21.48
C MET A 62 -8.60 0.12 20.00
N THR A 63 -9.45 1.05 19.55
CA THR A 63 -9.45 1.57 18.18
C THR A 63 -8.59 2.82 18.01
N GLU A 64 -8.34 3.53 19.12
CA GLU A 64 -7.55 4.76 19.15
C GLU A 64 -6.36 4.56 20.09
N TYR A 65 -5.18 5.07 19.71
CA TYR A 65 -3.96 4.96 20.49
C TYR A 65 -3.23 6.30 20.48
N GLU A 66 -2.67 6.69 21.63
CA GLU A 66 -1.85 7.90 21.76
C GLU A 66 -0.42 7.71 21.21
N SER A 67 0.10 6.48 21.28
CA SER A 67 1.43 6.10 20.83
C SER A 67 1.35 5.04 19.73
N ASN A 68 2.13 5.25 18.67
CA ASN A 68 2.24 4.29 17.57
C ASN A 68 2.94 3.00 18.02
N GLU A 69 3.88 3.11 18.95
CA GLU A 69 4.63 2.00 19.51
C GLU A 69 3.70 1.07 20.30
N GLN A 70 2.78 1.65 21.09
CA GLN A 70 1.78 0.89 21.83
C GLN A 70 0.83 0.14 20.87
N ARG A 71 0.33 0.84 19.85
CA ARG A 71 -0.52 0.22 18.83
C ARG A 71 0.17 -0.95 18.14
N LEU A 72 1.45 -0.79 17.78
CA LEU A 72 2.23 -1.85 17.14
C LEU A 72 2.45 -3.03 18.08
N HIS A 73 2.72 -2.77 19.36
CA HIS A 73 2.85 -3.83 20.36
C HIS A 73 1.58 -4.68 20.44
N ASP A 74 0.43 -4.03 20.57
CA ASP A 74 -0.86 -4.73 20.69
C ASP A 74 -1.22 -5.49 19.39
N GLU A 75 -0.86 -4.95 18.23
CA GLU A 75 -1.00 -5.66 16.95
C GLU A 75 -0.12 -6.92 16.87
N ILE A 76 1.14 -6.85 17.34
CA ILE A 76 2.03 -8.02 17.40
C ILE A 76 1.45 -9.07 18.35
N VAL A 77 0.97 -8.68 19.52
CA VAL A 77 0.36 -9.60 20.49
C VAL A 77 -0.89 -10.26 19.91
N ALA A 78 -1.78 -9.48 19.29
CA ALA A 78 -2.98 -9.99 18.63
C ALA A 78 -2.64 -10.97 17.50
N PHE A 79 -1.62 -10.67 16.69
CA PHE A 79 -1.16 -11.56 15.64
C PHE A 79 -0.60 -12.87 16.20
N VAL A 80 0.26 -12.80 17.22
CA VAL A 80 0.84 -13.99 17.87
C VAL A 80 -0.25 -14.87 18.48
N GLU A 81 -1.29 -14.27 19.07
CA GLU A 81 -2.44 -15.01 19.57
C GLU A 81 -3.21 -15.70 18.44
N TYR A 82 -3.46 -14.97 17.35
CA TYR A 82 -4.20 -15.46 16.20
C TYR A 82 -3.51 -16.66 15.52
N VAL A 83 -2.19 -16.62 15.34
CA VAL A 83 -1.44 -17.71 14.69
C VAL A 83 -1.05 -18.83 15.64
N ARG A 84 -1.35 -18.71 16.94
CA ARG A 84 -0.99 -19.74 17.91
C ARG A 84 -1.72 -21.05 17.58
N PRO A 85 -1.02 -22.19 17.58
CA PRO A 85 -1.66 -23.48 17.36
C PRO A 85 -2.77 -23.73 18.39
N THR A 86 -3.92 -24.15 17.89
CA THR A 86 -5.04 -24.62 18.70
C THR A 86 -4.72 -25.98 19.30
N ARG A 87 -5.46 -26.36 20.35
CA ARG A 87 -5.30 -27.70 20.97
C ARG A 87 -5.59 -28.82 19.98
N GLN A 88 -6.56 -28.61 19.09
CA GLN A 88 -6.96 -29.55 18.06
C GLN A 88 -5.83 -29.76 17.05
N GLU A 89 -5.21 -28.69 16.55
CA GLU A 89 -4.08 -28.78 15.63
C GLU A 89 -2.89 -29.48 16.27
N THR A 90 -2.60 -29.20 17.54
CA THR A 90 -1.55 -29.89 18.30
C THR A 90 -1.84 -31.38 18.44
N SER A 91 -3.07 -31.77 18.81
CA SER A 91 -3.44 -33.18 18.90
C SER A 91 -3.35 -33.91 17.56
N VAL A 92 -3.76 -33.28 16.45
CA VAL A 92 -3.62 -33.86 15.10
C VAL A 92 -2.14 -34.05 14.75
N ARG A 93 -1.29 -33.07 15.08
CA ARG A 93 0.16 -33.17 14.86
C ARG A 93 0.79 -34.32 15.63
N GLU A 94 0.45 -34.47 16.91
CA GLU A 94 0.90 -35.60 17.74
C GLU A 94 0.47 -36.95 17.14
N LEU A 95 -0.77 -37.04 16.65
CA LEU A 95 -1.28 -38.24 16.00
C LEU A 95 -0.47 -38.60 14.74
N VAL A 96 -0.15 -37.60 13.91
CA VAL A 96 0.67 -37.80 12.71
C VAL A 96 2.08 -38.26 13.07
N LEU A 97 2.70 -37.64 14.08
CA LEU A 97 4.03 -38.04 14.58
C LEU A 97 4.03 -39.49 15.08
N ALA A 98 3.02 -39.88 15.85
CA ALA A 98 2.86 -41.25 16.33
C ALA A 98 2.74 -42.26 15.17
N LYS A 99 2.06 -41.88 14.08
CA LYS A 99 1.93 -42.74 12.88
C LYS A 99 3.24 -42.86 12.10
N VAL A 100 3.98 -41.76 11.96
CA VAL A 100 5.32 -41.78 11.36
C VAL A 100 6.24 -42.67 12.18
N GLU A 101 6.21 -42.53 13.51
CA GLU A 101 6.96 -43.38 14.42
C GLU A 101 6.60 -44.86 14.30
N GLU A 102 5.31 -45.18 14.23
CA GLU A 102 4.84 -46.56 14.04
C GLU A 102 5.45 -47.19 12.78
N VAL A 103 5.50 -46.46 11.67
CA VAL A 103 6.05 -46.94 10.39
C VAL A 103 7.56 -47.13 10.49
N ILE A 104 8.30 -46.18 11.05
CA ILE A 104 9.76 -46.26 11.15
C ILE A 104 10.18 -47.40 12.08
N ARG A 105 9.46 -47.62 13.18
CA ARG A 105 9.75 -48.71 14.13
C ARG A 105 9.59 -50.11 13.52
N ARG A 106 8.81 -50.27 12.45
CA ARG A 106 8.74 -51.53 11.69
C ARG A 106 10.04 -51.86 10.97
N CYS A 107 10.81 -50.84 10.60
CA CYS A 107 12.12 -50.97 9.96
C CYS A 107 13.26 -50.99 10.99
N PHE A 108 13.14 -50.20 12.06
CA PHE A 108 14.16 -50.03 13.10
C PHE A 108 13.53 -50.18 14.49
N SER A 109 13.62 -51.38 15.07
CA SER A 109 12.95 -51.71 16.34
C SER A 109 13.39 -50.86 17.53
N ASN A 110 14.64 -50.39 17.54
CA ASN A 110 15.25 -49.61 18.62
C ASN A 110 15.63 -48.19 18.16
N CYS A 111 14.68 -47.44 17.58
CA CYS A 111 14.88 -46.04 17.23
C CYS A 111 14.11 -45.10 18.15
N ASN A 112 14.65 -43.89 18.37
CA ASN A 112 13.96 -42.78 19.01
C ASN A 112 13.73 -41.67 17.97
N ILE A 113 12.52 -41.17 17.87
CA ILE A 113 12.12 -40.15 16.92
C ILE A 113 11.74 -38.91 17.69
N THR A 114 12.38 -37.80 17.37
CA THR A 114 12.15 -36.51 18.03
C THR A 114 11.96 -35.43 16.98
N VAL A 115 11.07 -34.49 17.28
CA VAL A 115 10.86 -33.30 16.45
C VAL A 115 11.98 -32.30 16.74
N PHE A 116 12.48 -31.65 15.69
CA PHE A 116 13.52 -30.62 15.80
C PHE A 116 13.11 -29.35 15.04
N GLY A 117 13.86 -28.26 15.23
CA GLY A 117 13.65 -27.01 14.52
C GLY A 117 12.49 -26.17 15.04
N SER A 118 11.87 -25.37 14.16
CA SER A 118 10.78 -24.44 14.53
C SER A 118 9.60 -25.14 15.18
N MET A 119 9.29 -26.36 14.75
CA MET A 119 8.23 -27.20 15.32
C MET A 119 8.48 -27.54 16.79
N ALA A 120 9.74 -27.80 17.17
CA ALA A 120 10.09 -28.17 18.55
C ALA A 120 10.02 -26.98 19.52
N HIS A 121 10.11 -25.75 19.00
CA HIS A 121 10.11 -24.52 19.79
C HIS A 121 8.83 -23.68 19.62
N GLU A 122 7.81 -24.21 18.95
CA GLU A 122 6.58 -23.48 18.64
C GLU A 122 6.80 -22.16 17.86
N LEU A 123 7.88 -22.09 17.09
CA LEU A 123 8.27 -20.93 16.27
C LEU A 123 7.86 -21.11 14.80
N TYR A 124 6.84 -21.92 14.54
CA TYR A 124 6.34 -22.18 13.20
C TYR A 124 5.10 -21.34 12.94
N LEU A 125 4.91 -20.97 11.68
CA LEU A 125 3.68 -20.33 11.23
C LEU A 125 2.74 -21.39 10.65
N PRO A 126 1.41 -21.20 10.77
CA PRO A 126 0.46 -21.97 9.98
C PRO A 126 0.78 -21.84 8.48
N GLU A 127 0.63 -22.92 7.72
CA GLU A 127 0.66 -22.84 6.26
C GLU A 127 -0.72 -22.35 5.77
N GLU A 128 -0.72 -21.43 4.81
CA GLU A 128 -1.90 -20.90 4.12
C GLU A 128 -2.43 -21.85 3.04
#